data_AF-A0A963L936-F1
#
_entry.id   AF-A0A963L936-F1
#
_cell.length_a   1.000
_cell.length_b   1.000
_cell.length_c   1.000
_cell.angle_alpha   90.00
_cell.angle_beta   90.00
_cell.angle_gamma   90.00
#
_symmetry.space_group_name_H-M   'P 1'
#
loop_
_entity.id
_entity.type
_entity.pdbx_description
1 polymer ?
#
loop_
_entity_poly.entity_id
_entity_poly.type
_entity_poly.pdbx_seq_one_letter_code
_entity_poly.pdbx_strand_id
1 'polypeptide(L)'
;MKSTIFAMVIAAASGATWAQQQPYATVKSVEGLVTVTTNNQLTNATANMSLTQGSQVLSTASGKATVRFASGCTVTVQGGQALKIEETACTAFLASNPGAGAGAGM
;
A
#
# COMPACT_ATOMS: atom_id res chain seq x y z
N MET A 1 -16.36 56.38 30.18
CA MET A 1 -16.21 56.03 28.76
C MET A 1 -14.73 55.87 28.46
N LYS A 2 -14.21 54.64 28.38
CA LYS A 2 -12.92 54.34 27.75
C LYS A 2 -12.90 52.86 27.36
N SER A 3 -12.47 52.64 26.13
CA SER A 3 -12.76 51.53 25.23
C SER A 3 -11.97 50.25 25.52
N THR A 4 -12.55 49.09 25.23
CA THR A 4 -11.87 47.96 24.56
C THR A 4 -12.89 46.90 24.16
N ILE A 5 -13.20 46.82 22.87
CA ILE A 5 -14.00 45.77 22.26
C ILE A 5 -13.00 44.67 21.85
N PHE A 6 -13.01 43.54 22.55
CA PHE A 6 -12.25 42.35 22.17
C PHE A 6 -13.11 41.51 21.23
N ALA A 7 -12.90 41.68 19.93
CA ALA A 7 -13.50 40.81 18.91
C ALA A 7 -12.67 39.51 18.82
N MET A 8 -13.12 38.45 19.49
CA MET A 8 -12.60 37.10 19.31
C MET A 8 -13.38 36.40 18.19
N VAL A 9 -12.84 36.49 16.97
CA VAL A 9 -13.23 35.61 15.87
C VAL A 9 -12.52 34.28 16.06
N ILE A 10 -13.24 33.27 16.57
CA ILE A 10 -12.74 31.89 16.60
C ILE A 10 -13.27 31.21 15.34
N ALA A 11 -12.51 31.34 14.25
CA ALA A 11 -12.66 30.49 13.08
C ALA A 11 -11.92 29.17 13.35
N ALA A 12 -12.64 28.17 13.88
CA ALA A 12 -12.15 26.80 13.95
C ALA A 12 -12.73 25.99 12.78
N ALA A 13 -12.18 26.21 11.59
CA ALA A 13 -12.34 25.31 10.45
C ALA A 13 -11.21 24.27 10.50
N SER A 14 -11.46 23.09 11.06
CA SER A 14 -10.57 21.94 10.88
C SER A 14 -11.21 20.66 11.40
N GLY A 15 -12.00 20.04 10.52
CA GLY A 15 -12.54 18.71 10.73
C GLY A 15 -12.82 17.99 9.43
N ALA A 16 -12.14 18.35 8.33
CA ALA A 16 -12.01 17.41 7.23
C ALA A 16 -11.10 16.29 7.74
N THR A 17 -11.69 15.23 8.29
CA THR A 17 -11.01 13.93 8.28
C THR A 17 -10.90 13.59 6.80
N TRP A 18 -9.73 13.84 6.23
CA TRP A 18 -9.38 13.26 4.96
C TRP A 18 -9.47 11.76 5.22
N ALA A 19 -10.58 11.15 4.80
CA ALA A 19 -10.59 9.75 4.45
C ALA A 19 -9.59 9.64 3.30
N GLN A 20 -8.30 9.67 3.65
CA GLN A 20 -7.24 9.24 2.77
C GLN A 20 -7.65 7.82 2.45
N GLN A 21 -8.17 7.62 1.24
CA GLN A 21 -8.38 6.31 0.66
C GLN A 21 -7.05 5.58 0.85
N GLN A 22 -6.93 4.82 1.94
CA GLN A 22 -5.66 4.27 2.35
C GLN A 22 -5.26 3.30 1.24
N PRO A 23 -4.02 3.40 0.74
CA PRO A 23 -3.57 2.51 -0.31
C PRO A 23 -3.70 1.09 0.22
N TYR A 24 -4.44 0.25 -0.51
CA TYR A 24 -4.81 -1.10 -0.07
C TYR A 24 -3.57 -1.96 0.17
N ALA A 25 -2.52 -1.72 -0.61
CA ALA A 25 -1.17 -2.15 -0.29
C ALA A 25 -0.15 -1.11 -0.76
N THR A 26 1.09 -1.22 -0.31
CA THR A 26 2.21 -0.38 -0.70
C THR A 26 3.41 -1.25 -1.02
N VAL A 27 4.03 -1.02 -2.17
CA VAL A 27 5.29 -1.67 -2.52
C VAL A 27 6.39 -1.04 -1.69
N LYS A 28 7.00 -1.80 -0.78
CA LYS A 28 8.10 -1.34 0.08
C LYS A 28 9.42 -1.26 -0.69
N SER A 29 9.70 -2.29 -1.47
CA SER A 29 10.94 -2.42 -2.23
C SER A 29 10.67 -3.21 -3.51
N VAL A 30 11.43 -2.89 -4.56
CA VAL A 30 11.45 -3.60 -5.83
C VAL A 30 12.90 -3.83 -6.21
N GLU A 31 13.24 -5.08 -6.53
CA GLU A 31 14.50 -5.49 -7.11
C GLU A 31 14.22 -6.14 -8.47
N GLY A 32 14.98 -5.78 -9.50
CA GLY A 32 14.75 -6.30 -10.84
C GLY A 32 13.46 -5.78 -11.48
N LEU A 33 12.88 -6.58 -12.40
CA LEU A 33 11.72 -6.17 -13.17
C LEU A 33 10.44 -6.76 -12.58
N VAL A 34 9.59 -5.88 -12.07
CA VAL A 34 8.28 -6.22 -11.51
C VAL A 34 7.25 -5.32 -12.18
N THR A 35 6.16 -5.91 -12.62
CA THR A 35 5.07 -5.21 -13.29
C THR A 35 3.83 -5.27 -12.42
N VAL A 36 3.11 -4.16 -12.36
CA VAL A 36 1.84 -4.04 -11.66
C VAL A 36 0.77 -3.75 -12.70
N THR A 37 -0.27 -4.56 -12.72
CA THR A 37 -1.48 -4.31 -13.49
C THR A 37 -2.54 -3.72 -12.58
N THR A 38 -3.00 -2.50 -12.86
CA THR A 38 -4.06 -1.84 -12.09
C THR A 38 -5.09 -1.29 -13.07
N ASN A 39 -6.38 -1.63 -12.91
CA ASN A 39 -7.45 -1.15 -13.80
C ASN A 39 -7.11 -1.31 -15.30
N ASN A 40 -6.66 -2.51 -15.71
CA ASN A 40 -6.21 -2.80 -17.08
C ASN A 40 -4.98 -2.02 -17.58
N GLN A 41 -4.31 -1.25 -16.72
CA GLN A 41 -3.04 -0.61 -17.07
C GLN A 41 -1.86 -1.38 -16.47
N LEU A 42 -0.88 -1.72 -17.31
CA LEU A 42 0.40 -2.24 -16.85
C LEU A 42 1.37 -1.09 -16.59
N THR A 43 2.02 -1.11 -15.44
CA THR A 43 3.06 -0.16 -15.04
C THR A 43 4.16 -0.92 -14.30
N ASN A 44 5.41 -0.48 -14.41
CA ASN A 44 6.48 -1.08 -13.62
C ASN A 44 6.31 -0.73 -12.14
N ALA A 45 6.45 -1.73 -11.27
CA ALA A 45 6.44 -1.53 -9.83
C ALA A 45 7.62 -0.64 -9.44
N THR A 46 7.37 0.32 -8.57
CA THR A 46 8.39 1.18 -7.97
C THR A 46 8.30 1.11 -6.46
N ALA A 47 9.43 1.35 -5.78
CA ALA A 47 9.43 1.44 -4.33
C ALA A 47 8.55 2.62 -3.87
N ASN A 48 7.84 2.43 -2.76
CA ASN A 48 6.80 3.31 -2.22
C ASN A 48 5.57 3.50 -3.13
N MET A 49 5.40 2.66 -4.16
CA MET A 49 4.22 2.70 -4.99
C MET A 49 2.99 2.22 -4.22
N SER A 50 1.95 3.03 -4.22
CA SER A 50 0.65 2.67 -3.67
C SER A 50 -0.12 1.77 -4.63
N LEU A 51 -0.64 0.66 -4.12
CA LEU A 51 -1.43 -0.32 -4.84
C LEU A 51 -2.88 -0.22 -4.37
N THR A 52 -3.80 -0.26 -5.32
CA THR A 52 -5.24 -0.31 -5.05
C THR A 52 -5.72 -1.75 -4.96
N GLN A 53 -6.90 -1.96 -4.38
CA GLN A 53 -7.56 -3.25 -4.41
C GLN A 53 -7.79 -3.71 -5.86
N GLY A 54 -7.57 -4.99 -6.13
CA GLY A 54 -7.68 -5.57 -7.47
C GLY A 54 -6.43 -5.39 -8.35
N SER A 55 -5.41 -4.65 -7.90
CA SER A 55 -4.12 -4.60 -8.59
C SER A 55 -3.44 -5.97 -8.59
N GLN A 56 -2.66 -6.27 -9.62
CA GLN A 56 -1.92 -7.53 -9.75
C GLN A 56 -0.43 -7.25 -9.93
N VAL A 57 0.37 -7.72 -8.98
CA VAL A 57 1.83 -7.61 -9.01
C VAL A 57 2.38 -8.89 -9.63
N LEU A 58 3.03 -8.77 -10.78
CA LEU A 58 3.75 -9.83 -11.47
C LEU A 58 5.24 -9.57 -11.36
N SER A 59 5.96 -10.47 -10.72
CA SER A 59 7.42 -10.43 -10.70
C SER A 59 7.98 -11.27 -11.84
N THR A 60 8.91 -10.74 -12.62
CA THR A 60 9.64 -11.54 -13.61
C THR A 60 10.58 -12.54 -12.93
N ALA A 61 11.14 -13.51 -13.66
CA ALA A 61 11.99 -14.57 -13.09
C ALA A 61 13.15 -14.05 -12.20
N SER A 62 13.67 -12.86 -12.48
CA SER A 62 14.74 -12.22 -11.69
C SER A 62 14.24 -11.10 -10.77
N GLY A 63 12.94 -10.79 -10.80
CA GLY A 63 12.34 -9.71 -10.02
C GLY A 63 12.01 -10.15 -8.60
N LYS A 64 12.00 -9.20 -7.66
CA LYS A 64 11.47 -9.37 -6.31
C LYS A 64 10.73 -8.10 -5.91
N ALA A 65 9.57 -8.23 -5.27
CA ALA A 65 8.85 -7.09 -4.71
C ALA A 65 8.39 -7.39 -3.30
N THR A 66 8.66 -6.48 -2.37
CA THR A 66 8.06 -6.52 -1.04
C THR A 66 6.82 -5.65 -1.05
N VAL A 67 5.67 -6.22 -0.71
CA VAL A 67 4.37 -5.56 -0.68
C VAL A 67 3.85 -5.60 0.74
N ARG A 68 3.50 -4.44 1.28
CA ARG A 68 2.89 -4.28 2.61
C ARG A 68 1.44 -3.85 2.45
N PHE A 69 0.52 -4.69 2.88
CA PHE A 69 -0.91 -4.40 2.86
C PHE A 69 -1.28 -3.40 3.97
N ALA A 70 -2.37 -2.65 3.77
CA ALA A 70 -2.92 -1.74 4.76
C ALA A 70 -3.31 -2.46 6.07
N SER A 71 -3.69 -3.75 5.97
CA SER A 71 -3.97 -4.64 7.11
C SER A 71 -2.75 -4.94 7.99
N GLY A 72 -1.55 -4.51 7.60
CA GLY A 72 -0.30 -4.76 8.31
C GLY A 72 0.45 -6.01 7.85
N CYS A 73 -0.14 -6.80 6.96
CA CYS A 73 0.46 -7.99 6.39
C CYS A 73 1.54 -7.62 5.36
N THR A 74 2.75 -8.20 5.48
CA THR A 74 3.86 -7.95 4.55
C THR A 74 4.23 -9.24 3.84
N VAL A 75 4.29 -9.19 2.51
CA VAL A 75 4.64 -10.33 1.65
C VAL A 75 5.73 -9.95 0.68
N THR A 76 6.58 -10.91 0.37
CA THR A 76 7.61 -10.81 -0.65
C THR A 76 7.20 -11.68 -1.84
N VAL A 77 6.96 -11.03 -2.96
CA VAL A 77 6.73 -11.66 -4.26
C VAL A 77 8.10 -11.90 -4.87
N GLN A 78 8.54 -13.17 -4.91
CA GLN A 78 9.78 -13.58 -5.58
C GLN A 78 9.60 -13.70 -7.10
N GLY A 79 10.70 -13.96 -7.78
CA GLY A 79 10.73 -14.00 -9.23
C GLY A 79 9.88 -15.13 -9.80
N GLY A 80 9.10 -14.81 -10.83
CA GLY A 80 8.15 -15.73 -11.44
C GLY A 80 6.85 -15.90 -10.65
N GLN A 81 6.64 -15.14 -9.58
CA GLN A 81 5.41 -15.17 -8.80
C GLN A 81 4.48 -14.01 -9.18
N ALA A 82 3.18 -14.26 -9.01
CA ALA A 82 2.14 -13.28 -9.17
C ALA A 82 1.32 -13.16 -7.88
N LEU A 83 1.02 -11.93 -7.47
CA LEU A 83 0.20 -11.61 -6.31
C LEU A 83 -0.90 -10.65 -6.73
N LYS A 84 -2.16 -11.05 -6.51
CA LYS A 84 -3.30 -10.15 -6.64
C LYS A 84 -3.56 -9.46 -5.29
N ILE A 85 -3.77 -8.15 -5.31
CA ILE A 85 -3.97 -7.33 -4.12
C ILE A 85 -5.45 -7.36 -3.76
N GLU A 86 -5.84 -8.33 -2.92
CA GLU A 86 -7.19 -8.46 -2.36
C GLU A 86 -7.11 -8.71 -0.83
N GLU A 87 -8.21 -8.49 -0.11
CA GLU A 87 -8.24 -8.55 1.36
C GLU A 87 -7.80 -9.92 1.90
N THR A 88 -8.28 -10.98 1.26
CA THR A 88 -7.96 -12.37 1.59
C THR A 88 -6.65 -12.84 0.98
N ALA A 89 -6.09 -12.06 0.03
CA ALA A 89 -4.93 -12.49 -0.72
C ALA A 89 -3.67 -12.55 0.14
N CYS A 90 -3.51 -11.67 1.14
CA CYS A 90 -2.28 -11.68 1.93
C CYS A 90 -2.13 -12.96 2.76
N THR A 91 -3.17 -13.36 3.49
CA THR A 91 -3.17 -14.60 4.29
C THR A 91 -3.16 -15.85 3.41
N ALA A 92 -3.91 -15.85 2.31
CA ALA A 92 -3.89 -16.96 1.35
C ALA A 92 -2.53 -17.12 0.66
N PHE A 93 -1.87 -16.01 0.32
CA PHE A 93 -0.55 -16.01 -0.29
C PHE A 93 0.52 -16.48 0.69
N LEU A 94 0.47 -16.06 1.95
CA LEU A 94 1.35 -16.58 3.00
C LEU A 94 1.15 -18.08 3.24
N ALA A 95 -0.10 -18.55 3.24
CA ALA A 95 -0.41 -19.98 3.38
C ALA A 95 0.11 -20.81 2.19
N SER A 96 0.00 -20.27 0.98
CA SER A 96 0.44 -20.93 -0.27
C SER A 96 1.95 -20.80 -0.51
N ASN A 97 2.56 -19.76 0.06
CA ASN A 97 3.97 -19.45 -0.04
C ASN A 97 4.54 -19.13 1.36
N PRO A 98 4.84 -20.15 2.17
CA PRO A 98 5.39 -19.97 3.51
C PRO A 98 6.73 -19.20 3.53
N GLY A 99 7.44 -19.13 2.39
CA GLY A 99 8.65 -18.31 2.21
C GLY A 99 8.40 -16.88 1.70
N ALA A 100 7.16 -16.51 1.40
CA ALA A 100 6.80 -15.14 1.02
C ALA A 100 6.55 -14.24 2.23
N GLY A 101 6.39 -14.79 3.44
CA GLY A 101 6.28 -14.00 4.66
C GLY A 101 7.62 -13.44 5.09
N ALA A 102 7.86 -12.16 4.80
CA ALA A 102 8.96 -11.42 5.41
C ALA A 102 8.36 -10.38 6.37
N GLY A 103 8.37 -10.72 7.66
CA GLY A 103 8.16 -9.76 8.74
C GLY A 103 6.74 -9.66 9.27
N ALA A 104 6.30 -10.67 10.01
CA ALA A 104 5.67 -10.39 11.29
C ALA A 104 6.82 -10.39 12.31
N GLY A 105 7.05 -9.25 12.96
CA GLY A 105 8.12 -9.09 13.94
C GLY A 105 8.01 -10.14 15.05
N MET A 106 9.16 -10.72 15.36
CA MET A 106 9.46 -11.22 16.70
C MET A 106 9.54 -10.04 17.66
#